data_AF-A0A7X0DRI4-F1
#
_entry.id   AF-A0A7X0DRI4-F1
#
_cell.length_a   1.000
_cell.length_b   1.000
_cell.length_c   1.000
_cell.angle_alpha   90.00
_cell.angle_beta   90.00
_cell.angle_gamma   90.00
#
_symmetry.space_group_name_H-M   'P 1'
#
loop_
_entity.id
_entity.type
_entity.pdbx_description
1 polymer ?
#
loop_
_entity_poly.entity_id
_entity_poly.type
_entity_poly.pdbx_seq_one_letter_code
_entity_poly.pdbx_strand_id
1 'polypeptide(L)'
;MAYLGRGWNAIAYSIGGVCIFIAQLWLLDAPSTAAFGYLLISAWRLIGLLHGYRTARKMPANIVFPWYSRWYSLALIFSIVPLTLAMLVRSFLFQPFTIPSSSMLPNLRSGDYMFAQKYVYGYSRYSFPYGFGPEHRMFGHGPDRGDVVVFRGSMNPGGDFVKRVVGLPGDRIQMKSGILYLNGSAVEREPAGDLTYQSVTVHAFKETLPSGRSYTIVEQVDDARGDNTKEFIVPDHCCPV
;
A
#
# COMPACT_ATOMS: atom_id res chain seq x y z
N MET A 1 -7.19 32.07 -21.36
CA MET A 1 -7.54 30.83 -22.10
C MET A 1 -6.26 30.00 -22.17
N ALA A 2 -6.05 29.10 -21.22
CA ALA A 2 -4.79 28.48 -20.84
C ALA A 2 -3.97 27.83 -21.97
N TYR A 3 -4.50 27.61 -23.16
CA TYR A 3 -3.67 27.71 -24.38
C TYR A 3 -4.51 27.85 -25.64
N LEU A 4 -5.53 28.71 -25.62
CA LEU A 4 -6.30 29.04 -26.82
C LEU A 4 -6.70 27.80 -27.69
N GLY A 5 -7.13 26.70 -27.06
CA GLY A 5 -7.48 25.45 -27.75
C GLY A 5 -6.33 24.49 -28.11
N ARG A 6 -5.05 24.87 -27.97
CA ARG A 6 -3.86 24.00 -28.18
C ARG A 6 -3.29 23.47 -26.87
N GLY A 7 -4.06 22.61 -26.18
CA GLY A 7 -3.75 22.11 -24.84
C GLY A 7 -2.37 21.46 -24.68
N TRP A 8 -1.85 20.81 -25.73
CA TRP A 8 -0.52 20.18 -25.70
C TRP A 8 0.61 21.17 -25.40
N ASN A 9 0.54 22.40 -25.93
CA ASN A 9 1.59 23.39 -25.69
C ASN A 9 1.55 23.90 -24.23
N ALA A 10 0.36 24.08 -23.64
CA ALA A 10 0.25 24.40 -22.21
C ALA A 10 0.84 23.32 -21.32
N ILE A 11 0.58 22.06 -21.65
CA ILE A 11 1.10 20.89 -20.94
C ILE A 11 2.63 20.87 -21.06
N ALA A 12 3.18 21.04 -22.28
CA ALA A 12 4.62 21.08 -22.50
C ALA A 12 5.32 22.22 -21.74
N TYR A 13 4.74 23.44 -21.73
CA TYR A 13 5.31 24.57 -20.95
C TYR A 13 5.23 24.34 -19.44
N SER A 14 4.15 23.71 -18.97
CA SER A 14 3.97 23.37 -17.55
C SER A 14 4.96 22.29 -17.11
N ILE A 15 5.09 21.21 -17.89
CA ILE A 15 6.06 20.13 -17.65
C ILE A 15 7.48 20.67 -17.70
N GLY A 16 7.84 21.44 -18.74
CA GLY A 16 9.17 22.04 -18.86
C GLY A 16 9.51 22.94 -17.67
N GLY A 17 8.54 23.73 -17.19
CA GLY A 17 8.72 24.57 -16.00
C GLY A 17 8.91 23.77 -14.70
N VAL A 18 8.17 22.67 -14.54
CA VAL A 18 8.33 21.75 -13.40
C VAL A 18 9.68 21.03 -13.46
N CYS A 19 10.11 20.58 -14.64
CA CYS A 19 11.43 19.95 -14.82
C CYS A 19 12.57 20.91 -14.49
N ILE A 20 12.49 22.18 -14.92
CA ILE A 20 13.50 23.20 -14.56
C ILE A 20 13.49 23.45 -13.05
N PHE A 21 12.32 23.54 -12.43
CA PHE A 21 12.19 23.70 -10.97
C PHE A 21 12.77 22.51 -10.20
N ILE A 22 12.49 21.28 -10.62
CA ILE A 22 13.05 20.07 -10.02
C ILE A 22 14.57 20.03 -10.22
N ALA A 23 15.07 20.26 -11.44
CA ALA A 23 16.50 20.30 -11.72
C ALA A 23 17.23 21.33 -10.86
N GLN A 24 16.57 22.46 -10.60
CA GLN A 24 17.06 23.49 -9.69
C GLN A 24 17.11 23.00 -8.24
N LEU A 25 16.15 22.20 -7.76
CA LEU A 25 16.25 21.62 -6.41
C LEU A 25 17.47 20.69 -6.23
N TRP A 26 17.94 20.06 -7.32
CA TRP A 26 19.10 19.16 -7.30
C TRP A 26 20.46 19.87 -7.51
N LEU A 27 20.48 21.04 -8.15
CA LEU A 27 21.74 21.74 -8.49
C LEU A 27 22.21 22.76 -7.43
N LEU A 28 21.42 23.01 -6.38
CA LEU A 28 21.58 24.16 -5.50
C LEU A 28 21.98 23.80 -4.07
N ASP A 29 23.25 23.49 -3.84
CA ASP A 29 23.82 23.44 -2.48
C ASP A 29 24.34 24.82 -2.00
N ALA A 30 24.36 25.84 -2.86
CA ALA A 30 24.93 27.15 -2.57
C ALA A 30 23.94 28.32 -2.80
N PRO A 31 23.96 29.39 -1.98
CA PRO A 31 23.06 30.54 -2.12
C PRO A 31 23.19 31.29 -3.45
N SER A 32 24.39 31.31 -4.05
CA SER A 32 24.68 32.03 -5.30
C SER A 32 24.10 31.34 -6.54
N THR A 33 23.97 30.02 -6.52
CA THR A 33 23.39 29.26 -7.64
C THR A 33 21.86 29.41 -7.65
N ALA A 34 21.23 29.69 -6.50
CA ALA A 34 19.79 29.85 -6.39
C ALA A 34 19.25 31.03 -7.20
N ALA A 35 19.95 32.16 -7.17
CA ALA A 35 19.61 33.34 -7.97
C ALA A 35 19.62 33.04 -9.48
N PHE A 36 20.60 32.25 -9.95
CA PHE A 36 20.69 31.84 -11.35
C PHE A 36 19.50 30.94 -11.74
N GLY A 37 19.14 29.99 -10.89
CA GLY A 37 17.95 29.16 -11.09
C GLY A 37 16.65 29.97 -11.18
N TYR A 38 16.45 30.95 -10.29
CA TYR A 38 15.28 31.83 -10.34
C TYR A 38 15.21 32.65 -11.64
N LEU A 39 16.35 33.10 -12.17
CA LEU A 39 16.41 33.79 -13.47
C LEU A 39 16.02 32.86 -14.63
N LEU A 40 16.48 31.60 -14.62
CA LEU A 40 16.10 30.61 -15.63
C LEU A 40 14.59 30.31 -15.62
N ILE A 41 14.00 30.15 -14.43
CA ILE A 41 12.55 29.97 -14.29
C ILE A 41 11.81 31.21 -14.82
N SER A 42 12.25 32.40 -14.43
CA SER A 42 11.62 33.66 -14.83
C SER A 42 11.70 33.86 -16.36
N ALA A 43 12.84 33.55 -16.97
CA ALA A 43 13.04 33.57 -18.42
C ALA A 43 12.12 32.57 -19.12
N TRP A 44 12.01 31.33 -18.61
CA TRP A 44 11.08 30.32 -19.15
C TRP A 44 9.62 30.76 -19.08
N ARG A 45 9.21 31.40 -17.98
CA ARG A 45 7.85 31.96 -17.83
C ARG A 45 7.60 33.11 -18.81
N LEU A 46 8.57 34.00 -19.02
CA LEU A 46 8.49 35.09 -20.00
C LEU A 46 8.35 34.56 -21.44
N ILE A 47 9.09 33.51 -21.80
CA ILE A 47 8.96 32.86 -23.12
C ILE A 47 7.54 32.33 -23.31
N GLY A 48 6.99 31.65 -22.30
CA GLY A 48 5.61 31.15 -22.31
C GLY A 48 4.57 32.28 -22.48
N LEU A 49 4.73 33.40 -21.76
CA LEU A 49 3.86 34.58 -21.85
C LEU A 49 3.93 35.24 -23.23
N LEU A 50 5.12 35.45 -23.77
CA LEU A 50 5.33 36.05 -25.09
C LEU A 50 4.77 35.17 -26.22
N HIS A 51 4.99 33.86 -26.13
CA HIS A 51 4.43 32.91 -27.10
C HIS A 51 2.89 32.87 -27.00
N GLY A 52 2.34 32.88 -25.78
CA GLY A 52 0.90 32.99 -25.54
C GLY A 52 0.30 34.26 -26.15
N TYR A 53 0.92 35.42 -25.92
CA TYR A 53 0.50 36.71 -26.45
C TYR A 53 0.56 36.77 -27.99
N ARG A 54 1.67 36.33 -28.59
CA ARG A 54 1.83 36.26 -30.05
C ARG A 54 0.79 35.36 -30.69
N THR A 55 0.50 34.22 -30.06
CA THR A 55 -0.52 33.29 -30.52
C THR A 55 -1.92 33.88 -30.40
N ALA A 56 -2.22 34.56 -29.28
CA ALA A 56 -3.50 35.23 -29.07
C ALA A 56 -3.80 36.30 -30.12
N ARG A 57 -2.79 37.10 -30.50
CA ARG A 57 -2.93 38.14 -31.54
C ARG A 57 -3.28 37.61 -32.93
N LYS A 58 -2.97 36.33 -33.21
CA LYS A 58 -3.20 35.71 -34.51
C LYS A 58 -4.56 34.99 -34.60
N MET A 59 -5.37 35.02 -33.55
CA MET A 59 -6.61 34.24 -33.50
C MET A 59 -7.84 35.06 -33.87
N PRO A 60 -8.75 34.50 -34.70
CA PRO A 60 -10.02 35.15 -35.04
C PRO A 60 -10.95 35.26 -33.83
N ALA A 61 -11.74 36.35 -33.80
CA ALA A 61 -12.55 36.74 -32.65
C ALA A 61 -13.73 35.79 -32.34
N ASN A 62 -14.10 34.87 -33.23
CA ASN A 62 -15.27 33.99 -33.07
C ASN A 62 -14.93 32.57 -32.57
N ILE A 63 -13.70 32.30 -32.13
CA ILE A 63 -13.34 30.96 -31.65
C ILE A 63 -13.97 30.70 -30.28
N VAL A 64 -14.85 29.70 -30.23
CA VAL A 64 -15.32 29.12 -28.96
C VAL A 64 -14.23 28.16 -28.46
N PHE A 65 -13.61 28.50 -27.34
CA PHE A 65 -12.59 27.64 -26.74
C PHE A 65 -13.23 26.42 -26.04
N PRO A 66 -12.61 25.24 -26.12
CA PRO A 66 -13.06 24.07 -25.36
C PRO A 66 -13.11 24.37 -23.86
N TRP A 67 -14.04 23.74 -23.15
CA TRP A 67 -14.27 23.99 -21.73
C TRP A 67 -13.01 23.78 -20.87
N TYR A 68 -12.16 22.81 -21.22
CA TYR A 68 -10.90 22.52 -20.54
C TYR A 68 -9.78 23.56 -20.79
N SER A 69 -9.96 24.49 -21.73
CA SER A 69 -8.97 25.55 -22.01
C SER A 69 -9.00 26.67 -20.96
N ARG A 70 -9.87 26.60 -19.96
CA ARG A 70 -9.92 27.58 -18.88
C ARG A 70 -8.94 27.16 -17.77
N TRP A 71 -8.23 28.13 -17.21
CA TRP A 71 -7.15 27.85 -16.24
C TRP A 71 -7.67 27.10 -14.99
N TYR A 72 -8.89 27.42 -14.55
CA TYR A 72 -9.56 26.72 -13.45
C TYR A 72 -9.95 25.29 -13.82
N SER A 73 -10.31 25.02 -15.09
CA SER A 73 -10.61 23.67 -15.55
C SER A 73 -9.36 22.80 -15.59
N LEU A 74 -8.21 23.38 -16.00
CA LEU A 74 -6.94 22.69 -15.90
C LEU A 74 -6.56 22.43 -14.44
N ALA A 75 -6.65 23.43 -13.57
CA ALA A 75 -6.37 23.24 -12.14
C ALA A 75 -7.24 22.13 -11.53
N LEU A 76 -8.54 22.13 -11.85
CA LEU A 76 -9.47 21.09 -11.42
C LEU A 76 -9.05 19.70 -11.92
N ILE A 77 -8.70 19.56 -13.20
CA ILE A 77 -8.24 18.29 -13.78
C ILE A 77 -6.94 17.82 -13.09
N PHE A 78 -5.96 18.71 -12.93
CA PHE A 78 -4.69 18.38 -12.29
C PHE A 78 -4.81 18.04 -10.80
N SER A 79 -5.86 18.51 -10.11
CA SER A 79 -6.12 18.13 -8.72
C SER A 79 -6.97 16.86 -8.61
N ILE A 80 -8.05 16.75 -9.40
CA ILE A 80 -9.00 15.64 -9.30
C ILE A 80 -8.43 14.36 -9.89
N VAL A 81 -7.82 14.40 -11.08
CA VAL A 81 -7.38 13.18 -11.77
C VAL A 81 -6.36 12.38 -10.92
N PRO A 82 -5.30 12.98 -10.36
CA PRO A 82 -4.37 12.24 -9.51
C PRO A 82 -5.02 11.72 -8.23
N LEU A 83 -5.93 12.50 -7.62
CA LEU A 83 -6.66 12.08 -6.42
C LEU A 83 -7.54 10.87 -6.72
N THR A 84 -8.34 10.94 -7.78
CA THR A 84 -9.19 9.82 -8.22
C THR A 84 -8.33 8.60 -8.56
N LEU A 85 -7.23 8.78 -9.30
CA LEU A 85 -6.31 7.68 -9.62
C LEU A 85 -5.70 7.07 -8.37
N ALA A 86 -5.23 7.88 -7.41
CA ALA A 86 -4.68 7.40 -6.14
C ALA A 86 -5.74 6.63 -5.33
N MET A 87 -6.98 7.12 -5.30
CA MET A 87 -8.10 6.42 -4.64
C MET A 87 -8.42 5.10 -5.33
N LEU A 88 -8.42 5.04 -6.67
CA LEU A 88 -8.63 3.81 -7.43
C LEU A 88 -7.51 2.80 -7.14
N VAL A 89 -6.25 3.21 -7.25
CA VAL A 89 -5.10 2.33 -6.96
C VAL A 89 -5.17 1.80 -5.53
N ARG A 90 -5.45 2.68 -4.56
CA ARG A 90 -5.58 2.30 -3.13
C ARG A 90 -6.77 1.37 -2.85
N SER A 91 -7.86 1.52 -3.60
CA SER A 91 -9.07 0.72 -3.42
C SER A 91 -8.94 -0.66 -4.09
N PHE A 92 -8.34 -0.71 -5.28
CA PHE A 92 -8.38 -1.90 -6.14
C PHE A 92 -7.08 -2.71 -6.19
N LEU A 93 -5.91 -2.06 -6.09
CA LEU A 93 -4.62 -2.69 -6.37
C LEU A 93 -3.84 -2.97 -5.08
N PHE A 94 -3.25 -1.91 -4.50
CA PHE A 94 -2.32 -2.02 -3.39
C PHE A 94 -2.68 -1.03 -2.29
N GLN A 95 -2.69 -1.51 -1.04
CA GLN A 95 -2.76 -0.65 0.13
C GLN A 95 -1.46 -0.74 0.92
N PRO A 96 -0.77 0.39 1.17
CA PRO A 96 0.36 0.41 2.08
C PRO A 96 -0.14 0.24 3.52
N PHE A 97 0.52 -0.63 4.27
CA PHE A 97 0.33 -0.81 5.70
C PHE A 97 1.67 -0.70 6.42
N THR A 98 1.63 -0.11 7.61
CA THR A 98 2.76 -0.07 8.54
C THR A 98 2.52 -1.11 9.62
N ILE A 99 3.54 -1.89 9.97
CA ILE A 99 3.39 -2.97 10.95
C ILE A 99 3.49 -2.41 12.36
N PRO A 100 2.40 -2.44 13.15
CA PRO A 100 2.41 -1.87 14.49
C PRO A 100 3.01 -2.81 15.55
N SER A 101 3.22 -4.10 15.22
CA SER A 101 3.61 -5.10 16.22
C SER A 101 4.66 -6.09 15.72
N SER A 102 5.59 -6.47 16.59
CA SER A 102 6.62 -7.50 16.36
C SER A 102 6.08 -8.95 16.47
N SER A 103 4.79 -9.18 16.22
CA SER A 103 4.16 -10.51 16.37
C SER A 103 4.41 -11.47 15.18
N MET A 104 5.23 -11.03 14.22
CA MET A 104 5.60 -11.75 12.99
C MET A 104 7.12 -11.90 12.85
N LEU A 105 7.86 -11.82 13.97
CA LEU A 105 9.30 -12.04 13.99
C LEU A 105 9.64 -13.47 13.53
N PRO A 106 10.78 -13.66 12.81
CA PRO A 106 11.74 -12.63 12.40
C PRO A 106 11.39 -11.94 11.08
N ASN A 107 10.37 -12.44 10.36
CA ASN A 107 10.08 -12.05 8.98
C ASN A 107 9.61 -10.60 8.83
N LEU A 108 8.89 -10.07 9.82
CA LEU A 108 8.38 -8.70 9.80
C LEU A 108 8.70 -7.99 11.11
N ARG A 109 9.41 -6.87 11.04
CA ARG A 109 9.79 -6.05 12.19
C ARG A 109 8.79 -4.91 12.38
N SER A 110 8.65 -4.46 13.63
CA SER A 110 7.86 -3.24 13.91
C SER A 110 8.46 -2.04 13.16
N GLY A 111 7.62 -1.30 12.45
CA GLY A 111 8.03 -0.18 11.61
C GLY A 111 8.27 -0.53 10.14
N ASP A 112 8.25 -1.81 9.76
CA ASP A 112 8.34 -2.20 8.35
C ASP A 112 7.07 -1.80 7.58
N TYR A 113 7.25 -1.53 6.28
CA TYR A 113 6.19 -1.21 5.34
C TYR A 113 5.88 -2.43 4.47
N MET A 114 4.60 -2.76 4.30
CA MET A 114 4.15 -3.78 3.37
C MET A 114 3.08 -3.24 2.43
N PHE A 115 3.00 -3.86 1.25
CA PHE A 115 1.90 -3.65 0.32
C PHE A 115 1.01 -4.88 0.30
N ALA A 116 -0.24 -4.72 0.73
CA ALA A 116 -1.22 -5.79 0.61
C ALA A 116 -1.87 -5.75 -0.78
N GLN A 117 -1.91 -6.90 -1.44
CA GLN A 117 -2.60 -7.08 -2.72
C GLN A 117 -4.07 -7.34 -2.46
N LYS A 118 -4.95 -6.41 -2.87
CA LYS A 118 -6.38 -6.50 -2.57
C LYS A 118 -7.16 -7.42 -3.50
N TYR A 119 -6.76 -7.47 -4.77
CA TYR A 119 -7.50 -8.18 -5.80
C TYR A 119 -7.46 -9.71 -5.65
N VAL A 120 -6.48 -10.28 -4.94
CA VAL A 120 -6.31 -11.73 -4.77
C VAL A 120 -7.46 -12.36 -3.99
N TYR A 121 -7.79 -11.77 -2.85
CA TYR A 121 -8.85 -12.26 -1.95
C TYR A 121 -10.19 -11.55 -2.17
N GLY A 122 -10.30 -10.75 -3.24
CA GLY A 122 -11.53 -10.02 -3.57
C GLY A 122 -11.76 -8.76 -2.73
N TYR A 123 -12.88 -8.10 -3.00
CA TYR A 123 -13.21 -6.81 -2.41
C TYR A 123 -14.26 -6.96 -1.31
N SER A 124 -13.95 -6.48 -0.12
CA SER A 124 -14.88 -6.41 1.01
C SER A 124 -15.22 -4.95 1.36
N ARG A 125 -16.05 -4.77 2.39
CA ARG A 125 -16.45 -3.47 2.93
C ARG A 125 -15.27 -2.52 3.12
N TYR A 126 -14.15 -3.04 3.63
CA TYR A 126 -12.95 -2.26 3.97
C TYR A 126 -11.96 -2.08 2.82
N SER A 127 -12.22 -2.68 1.65
CA SER A 127 -11.40 -2.43 0.47
C SER A 127 -11.54 -0.99 -0.04
N PHE A 128 -12.69 -0.37 0.19
CA PHE A 128 -13.00 1.00 -0.21
C PHE A 128 -12.88 1.98 0.97
N PRO A 129 -12.50 3.25 0.70
CA PRO A 129 -12.45 4.27 1.74
C PRO A 129 -13.81 4.43 2.43
N TYR A 130 -13.76 4.68 3.74
CA TYR A 130 -14.94 4.86 4.60
C TYR A 130 -15.91 3.66 4.68
N GLY A 131 -15.50 2.48 4.22
CA GLY A 131 -16.34 1.29 4.35
C GLY A 131 -17.49 1.23 3.35
N PHE A 132 -17.40 1.96 2.22
CA PHE A 132 -18.38 1.94 1.12
C PHE A 132 -18.27 0.72 0.20
N GLY A 133 -17.53 -0.31 0.62
CA GLY A 133 -17.41 -1.56 -0.14
C GLY A 133 -18.62 -2.46 0.00
N PRO A 134 -18.67 -3.56 -0.78
CA PRO A 134 -19.73 -4.55 -0.68
C PRO A 134 -19.72 -5.24 0.69
N GLU A 135 -20.90 -5.58 1.22
CA GLU A 135 -21.03 -6.28 2.51
C GLU A 135 -20.43 -7.68 2.47
N HIS A 136 -20.54 -8.34 1.32
CA HIS A 136 -19.94 -9.65 1.06
C HIS A 136 -18.71 -9.48 0.18
N ARG A 137 -17.72 -10.35 0.42
CA ARG A 137 -16.50 -10.41 -0.38
C ARG A 137 -16.83 -10.86 -1.80
N MET A 138 -16.52 -10.03 -2.78
CA MET A 138 -16.78 -10.30 -4.20
C MET A 138 -15.48 -10.48 -4.99
N PHE A 139 -15.52 -11.34 -6.00
CA PHE A 139 -14.43 -11.52 -6.99
C PHE A 139 -13.08 -11.94 -6.40
N GLY A 140 -13.06 -12.90 -5.47
CA GLY A 140 -11.83 -13.44 -4.87
C GLY A 140 -11.96 -14.91 -4.50
N HIS A 141 -10.82 -15.56 -4.26
CA HIS A 141 -10.75 -16.89 -3.67
C HIS A 141 -10.45 -16.79 -2.16
N GLY A 142 -10.73 -17.87 -1.44
CA GLY A 142 -10.31 -18.01 -0.05
C GLY A 142 -8.78 -18.07 0.06
N PRO A 143 -8.22 -17.74 1.23
CA PRO A 143 -6.78 -17.87 1.44
C PRO A 143 -6.34 -19.33 1.44
N ASP A 144 -5.10 -19.56 1.02
CA ASP A 144 -4.43 -20.84 1.13
C ASP A 144 -3.63 -20.93 2.44
N ARG A 145 -3.33 -22.16 2.86
CA ARG A 145 -2.44 -22.38 4.02
C ARG A 145 -1.09 -21.72 3.81
N GLY A 146 -0.63 -21.01 4.82
CA GLY A 146 0.63 -20.29 4.83
C GLY A 146 0.56 -18.88 4.26
N ASP A 147 -0.59 -18.44 3.72
CA ASP A 147 -0.76 -17.07 3.26
C ASP A 147 -0.68 -16.09 4.44
N VAL A 148 -0.06 -14.92 4.21
CA VAL A 148 -0.06 -13.81 5.17
C VAL A 148 -1.18 -12.86 4.78
N VAL A 149 -2.15 -12.72 5.68
CA VAL A 149 -3.36 -11.93 5.46
C VAL A 149 -3.43 -10.76 6.42
N VAL A 150 -3.97 -9.65 5.92
CA VAL A 150 -4.31 -8.48 6.72
C VAL A 150 -5.82 -8.49 6.93
N PHE A 151 -6.25 -8.48 8.19
CA PHE A 151 -7.67 -8.47 8.53
C PHE A 151 -7.93 -7.57 9.74
N ARG A 152 -9.18 -7.16 9.88
CA ARG A 152 -9.63 -6.36 11.02
C ARG A 152 -10.29 -7.27 12.05
N GLY A 153 -9.82 -7.22 13.28
CA GLY A 153 -10.34 -8.06 14.36
C GLY A 153 -11.71 -7.58 14.83
N SER A 154 -12.61 -8.52 15.15
CA SER A 154 -13.95 -8.22 15.68
C SER A 154 -13.92 -7.48 17.01
N MET A 155 -12.91 -7.75 17.85
CA MET A 155 -12.75 -7.14 19.17
C MET A 155 -12.17 -5.72 19.13
N ASN A 156 -11.52 -5.32 18.04
CA ASN A 156 -11.00 -3.95 17.90
C ASN A 156 -11.08 -3.51 16.42
N PRO A 157 -12.21 -2.90 16.00
CA PRO A 157 -12.41 -2.46 14.62
C PRO A 157 -11.52 -1.27 14.21
N GLY A 158 -10.68 -0.74 15.10
CA GLY A 158 -9.68 0.27 14.79
C GLY A 158 -8.32 -0.30 14.37
N GLY A 159 -8.06 -1.59 14.61
CA GLY A 159 -6.75 -2.21 14.39
C GLY A 159 -6.73 -3.19 13.22
N ASP A 160 -5.76 -3.01 12.32
CA ASP A 160 -5.46 -3.97 11.27
C ASP A 160 -4.40 -4.96 11.79
N PHE A 161 -4.67 -6.27 11.65
CA PHE A 161 -3.81 -7.35 12.10
C PHE A 161 -3.22 -8.09 10.91
N VAL A 162 -1.93 -8.41 11.01
CA VAL A 162 -1.20 -9.17 10.00
C VAL A 162 -0.91 -10.53 10.60
N LYS A 163 -1.56 -11.58 10.08
CA LYS A 163 -1.42 -12.96 10.59
C LYS A 163 -1.24 -13.94 9.43
N ARG A 164 -0.65 -15.10 9.74
CA ARG A 164 -0.49 -16.21 8.79
C ARG A 164 -1.67 -17.16 8.92
N VAL A 165 -2.22 -17.61 7.80
CA VAL A 165 -3.29 -18.60 7.75
C VAL A 165 -2.68 -19.98 7.98
N VAL A 166 -3.11 -20.64 9.05
CA VAL A 166 -2.62 -21.99 9.43
C VAL A 166 -3.70 -23.04 9.16
N GLY A 167 -4.94 -22.76 9.55
CA GLY A 167 -6.09 -23.61 9.27
C GLY A 167 -7.05 -22.98 8.27
N LEU A 168 -7.71 -23.86 7.53
CA LEU A 168 -8.78 -23.61 6.59
C LEU A 168 -10.10 -24.18 7.17
N PRO A 169 -11.25 -23.80 6.60
CA PRO A 169 -12.55 -24.31 7.03
C PRO A 169 -12.57 -25.85 7.12
N GLY A 170 -13.06 -26.38 8.26
CA GLY A 170 -13.11 -27.81 8.56
C GLY A 170 -11.92 -28.35 9.35
N ASP A 171 -10.82 -27.60 9.51
CA ASP A 171 -9.65 -28.07 10.23
C ASP A 171 -9.80 -28.06 11.74
N ARG A 172 -9.08 -28.98 12.39
CA ARG A 172 -8.82 -28.99 13.82
C ARG A 172 -7.45 -28.42 14.11
N ILE A 173 -7.39 -27.34 14.88
CA ILE A 173 -6.14 -26.68 15.26
C ILE A 173 -5.98 -26.75 16.77
N GLN A 174 -4.79 -27.12 17.23
CA GLN A 174 -4.46 -27.11 18.64
C GLN A 174 -2.97 -26.81 18.84
N MET A 175 -2.63 -25.97 19.81
CA MET A 175 -1.27 -25.87 20.35
C MET A 175 -1.14 -26.80 21.56
N LYS A 176 -0.10 -27.64 21.59
CA LYS A 176 0.30 -28.44 22.77
C LYS A 176 1.79 -28.27 23.01
N SER A 177 2.18 -27.78 24.18
CA SER A 177 3.57 -27.53 24.56
C SER A 177 4.35 -26.76 23.48
N GLY A 178 3.74 -25.70 22.93
CA GLY A 178 4.37 -24.84 21.91
C GLY A 178 4.38 -25.43 20.49
N ILE A 179 3.92 -26.66 20.30
CA ILE A 179 3.85 -27.33 19.00
C ILE A 179 2.44 -27.20 18.43
N LEU A 180 2.37 -26.79 17.16
CA LEU A 180 1.13 -26.75 16.40
C LEU A 180 0.71 -28.16 15.96
N TYR A 181 -0.53 -28.52 16.27
CA TYR A 181 -1.20 -29.72 15.79
C TYR A 181 -2.31 -29.32 14.82
N LEU A 182 -2.28 -29.92 13.64
CA LEU A 182 -3.26 -29.71 12.60
C LEU A 182 -3.90 -31.06 12.24
N ASN A 183 -5.22 -31.16 12.40
CA ASN A 183 -5.98 -32.39 12.18
C ASN A 183 -5.41 -33.60 12.95
N GLY A 184 -4.88 -33.34 14.15
CA GLY A 184 -4.26 -34.36 15.02
C GLY A 184 -2.78 -34.65 14.74
N SER A 185 -2.24 -34.19 13.62
CA SER A 185 -0.82 -34.35 13.27
C SER A 185 0.00 -33.16 13.75
N ALA A 186 1.12 -33.43 14.44
CA ALA A 186 2.07 -32.39 14.80
C ALA A 186 2.72 -31.82 13.54
N VAL A 187 2.77 -30.48 13.45
CA VAL A 187 3.49 -29.78 12.40
C VAL A 187 4.97 -29.80 12.76
N GLU A 188 5.78 -30.29 11.83
CA GLU A 188 7.21 -30.45 12.04
C GLU A 188 7.90 -29.10 12.16
N ARG A 189 8.77 -28.98 13.17
CA ARG A 189 9.61 -27.81 13.39
C ARG A 189 11.06 -28.25 13.61
N GLU A 190 11.97 -27.62 12.88
CA GLU A 190 13.41 -27.84 12.99
C GLU A 190 14.05 -26.65 13.72
N PRO A 191 15.00 -26.87 14.65
CA PRO A 191 15.75 -25.76 15.25
C PRO A 191 16.47 -24.94 14.18
N ALA A 192 16.27 -23.61 14.22
CA ALA A 192 16.87 -22.66 13.29
C ALA A 192 17.88 -21.71 13.96
N GLY A 193 18.30 -22.04 15.19
CA GLY A 193 19.23 -21.27 16.00
C GLY A 193 18.55 -20.21 16.87
N ASP A 194 19.36 -19.43 17.58
CA ASP A 194 18.87 -18.40 18.49
C ASP A 194 18.99 -17.01 17.85
N LEU A 195 17.97 -16.18 18.04
CA LEU A 195 17.95 -14.80 17.56
C LEU A 195 17.90 -13.85 18.76
N THR A 196 18.71 -12.80 18.72
CA THR A 196 18.65 -11.73 19.71
C THR A 196 17.88 -10.54 19.14
N TYR A 197 16.77 -10.18 19.76
CA TYR A 197 15.95 -9.03 19.40
C TYR A 197 15.75 -8.12 20.62
N GLN A 198 16.13 -6.84 20.52
CA GLN A 198 16.01 -5.86 21.61
C GLN A 198 16.56 -6.38 22.96
N SER A 199 17.72 -7.03 22.93
CA SER A 199 18.39 -7.62 24.09
C SER A 199 17.69 -8.82 24.73
N VAL A 200 16.69 -9.41 24.05
CA VAL A 200 16.04 -10.66 24.42
C VAL A 200 16.45 -11.75 23.44
N THR A 201 16.90 -12.89 23.95
CA THR A 201 17.17 -14.08 23.13
C THR A 201 15.88 -14.88 22.95
N VAL A 202 15.56 -15.22 21.71
CA VAL A 202 14.43 -16.08 21.34
C VAL A 202 14.94 -17.26 20.53
N HIS A 203 14.37 -18.44 20.75
CA HIS A 203 14.68 -19.65 20.01
C HIS A 203 13.91 -19.64 18.70
N ALA A 204 14.61 -19.70 17.57
CA ALA A 204 13.99 -19.75 16.25
C ALA A 204 13.80 -21.20 15.81
N PHE A 205 12.64 -21.47 15.21
CA PHE A 205 12.35 -22.76 14.60
C PHE A 205 11.84 -22.56 13.18
N LYS A 206 12.21 -23.47 12.28
CA LYS A 206 11.65 -23.55 10.93
C LYS A 206 10.50 -24.55 10.95
N GLU A 207 9.27 -24.04 10.88
CA GLU A 207 8.05 -24.83 10.84
C GLU A 207 7.64 -25.07 9.38
N THR A 208 7.25 -26.31 9.04
CA THR A 208 6.80 -26.68 7.69
C THR A 208 5.37 -27.18 7.70
N LEU A 209 4.47 -26.43 7.06
CA LEU A 209 3.07 -26.83 6.95
C LEU A 209 2.90 -28.03 6.00
N PRO A 210 1.80 -28.80 6.13
CA PRO A 210 1.49 -29.89 5.21
C PRO A 210 1.35 -29.48 3.74
N SER A 211 1.15 -28.18 3.46
CA SER A 211 1.19 -27.63 2.10
C SER A 211 2.61 -27.55 1.51
N GLY A 212 3.65 -27.89 2.27
CA GLY A 212 5.06 -27.82 1.88
C GLY A 212 5.69 -26.44 2.06
N ARG A 213 4.92 -25.43 2.53
CA ARG A 213 5.45 -24.10 2.82
C ARG A 213 6.11 -24.07 4.20
N SER A 214 7.36 -23.63 4.25
CA SER A 214 8.10 -23.45 5.50
C SER A 214 8.22 -21.98 5.90
N TYR A 215 8.34 -21.72 7.20
CA TYR A 215 8.60 -20.39 7.74
C TYR A 215 9.29 -20.45 9.09
N THR A 216 9.97 -19.36 9.42
CA THR A 216 10.58 -19.20 10.74
C THR A 216 9.56 -18.65 11.73
N ILE A 217 9.44 -19.34 12.86
CA ILE A 217 8.75 -18.89 14.07
C ILE A 217 9.78 -18.63 15.16
N VAL A 218 9.40 -17.86 16.18
CA VAL A 218 10.22 -17.63 17.37
C VAL A 218 9.45 -17.97 18.62
N GLU A 219 10.13 -18.59 19.57
CA GLU A 219 9.62 -18.98 20.88
C GLU A 219 10.54 -18.38 21.94
N GLN A 220 9.97 -17.70 22.93
CA GLN A 220 10.74 -17.05 23.99
C GLN A 220 10.79 -17.93 25.25
N VAL A 221 9.71 -18.65 25.54
CA VAL A 221 9.56 -19.54 26.68
C VAL A 221 8.74 -20.74 26.25
N ASP A 222 9.02 -21.91 26.82
CA ASP A 222 8.39 -23.19 26.44
C ASP A 222 6.97 -23.38 27.03
N ASP A 223 6.52 -22.47 27.90
CA ASP A 223 5.18 -22.50 28.53
C ASP A 223 4.60 -21.08 28.69
N ALA A 224 4.50 -20.36 27.58
CA ALA A 224 3.76 -19.12 27.47
C ALA A 224 2.25 -19.35 27.44
N ARG A 225 1.52 -18.28 27.75
CA ARG A 225 0.09 -18.19 27.49
C ARG A 225 -0.17 -18.31 25.99
N GLY A 226 -0.68 -19.47 25.56
CA GLY A 226 -0.97 -19.77 24.15
C GLY A 226 -0.33 -21.06 23.66
N ASP A 227 0.66 -21.59 24.39
CA ASP A 227 1.39 -22.81 24.00
C ASP A 227 0.58 -24.07 24.25
N ASN A 228 -0.42 -23.98 25.11
CA ASN A 228 -1.43 -24.99 25.37
C ASN A 228 -2.81 -24.40 25.14
N THR A 229 -3.55 -24.95 24.18
CA THR A 229 -4.90 -24.51 23.84
C THR A 229 -5.87 -25.67 23.78
N LYS A 230 -7.15 -25.36 23.89
CA LYS A 230 -8.22 -26.31 23.55
C LYS A 230 -8.18 -26.55 22.04
N GLU A 231 -8.64 -27.71 21.59
CA GLU A 231 -8.85 -27.95 20.17
C GLU A 231 -9.92 -26.97 19.64
N PHE A 232 -9.58 -26.26 18.57
CA PHE A 232 -10.48 -25.37 17.85
C PHE A 232 -10.80 -25.96 16.49
N ILE A 233 -12.08 -25.97 16.13
CA ILE A 233 -12.54 -26.37 14.79
C ILE A 233 -12.77 -25.09 13.99
N VAL A 234 -12.14 -24.97 12.83
CA VAL A 234 -12.36 -23.84 11.93
C VAL A 234 -13.73 -23.98 11.29
N PRO A 235 -14.65 -23.01 11.48
CA PRO A 235 -16.00 -23.09 10.90
C PRO A 235 -15.99 -23.13 9.36
N ASP A 236 -16.93 -23.87 8.77
CA ASP A 236 -17.12 -23.96 7.31
C ASP A 236 -17.43 -22.60 6.65
N HIS A 237 -18.05 -21.71 7.41
CA HIS A 237 -18.40 -20.34 7.01
C HIS A 237 -17.57 -19.30 7.76
N CYS A 238 -16.35 -19.65 8.15
CA CYS A 238 -15.51 -18.70 8.87
C CYS A 238 -15.10 -17.55 7.94
N CYS A 239 -15.16 -16.34 8.50
CA CYS A 239 -14.61 -15.11 8.00
C CYS A 239 -15.42 -14.34 6.94
N PRO A 240 -16.49 -13.61 7.33
CA PRO A 240 -16.77 -12.34 6.69
C PRO A 240 -15.62 -11.39 7.06
N VAL A 241 -14.59 -11.30 6.23
CA VAL A 241 -13.55 -10.27 6.33
C VAL A 241 -13.79 -9.19 5.29
#